data_AF-A0A7I9WE48-F1
#
_entry.id   AF-A0A7I9WE48-F1
#
_cell.length_a   1.000
_cell.length_b   1.000
_cell.length_c   1.000
_cell.angle_alpha   90.00
_cell.angle_beta   90.00
_cell.angle_gamma   90.00
#
_symmetry.space_group_name_H-M   'P 1'
#
loop_
_entity.id
_entity.type
_entity.pdbx_description
1 polymer ?
#
loop_
_entity_poly.entity_id
_entity_poly.type
_entity_poly.pdbx_seq_one_letter_code
_entity_poly.pdbx_strand_id
1 'polypeptide(L)'
;MNEIREVLRVWLGVAGLPAPGYRTIAAYCGLDRKTVRRYVEAAQAAGLRRDDDLGAVDDALIGMVADAVRPVRPDGHGAAWEQLLGFEEQITAWVVGTGGQRPLTVTKIHTLLARQGCGAVSNVAPIRQ
;
A
#
# COMPACT_ATOMS: atom_id res chain seq x y z
N MET A 1 16.16 -13.08 1.51
CA MET A 1 15.26 -13.12 2.68
C MET A 1 14.08 -12.19 2.39
N ASN A 2 12.84 -12.65 2.53
CA ASN A 2 11.64 -11.81 2.38
C ASN A 2 11.56 -10.78 3.52
N GLU A 3 11.19 -9.53 3.23
CA GLU A 3 10.97 -8.45 4.20
C GLU A 3 10.08 -8.88 5.37
N ILE A 4 8.96 -9.57 5.09
CA ILE A 4 8.03 -10.07 6.10
C ILE A 4 8.74 -11.03 7.06
N ARG A 5 9.51 -11.98 6.51
CA ARG A 5 10.21 -12.98 7.31
C ARG A 5 11.24 -12.34 8.23
N GLU A 6 11.97 -11.35 7.73
CA GLU A 6 12.98 -10.68 8.52
C GLU A 6 12.36 -9.88 9.67
N VAL A 7 11.24 -9.18 9.41
CA VAL A 7 10.49 -8.48 10.45
C VAL A 7 10.02 -9.44 11.55
N LEU A 8 9.45 -10.59 11.18
CA LEU A 8 8.95 -11.56 12.16
C LEU A 8 10.08 -12.23 12.94
N ARG A 9 11.20 -12.55 12.29
CA ARG A 9 12.41 -13.08 12.94
C ARG A 9 12.90 -12.13 14.03
N VAL A 10 13.01 -10.84 13.71
CA VAL A 10 13.48 -9.82 14.64
C VAL A 10 12.41 -9.55 15.71
N TRP A 11 11.13 -9.59 15.35
CA TRP A 11 10.02 -9.42 16.28
C TRP A 11 9.99 -10.51 17.34
N LEU A 12 10.22 -11.79 16.97
CA LEU A 12 10.38 -12.90 17.92
C LEU A 12 11.64 -12.75 18.79
N GLY A 13 12.63 -11.99 18.32
CA GLY A 13 13.83 -11.66 19.08
C GLY A 13 14.74 -12.87 19.28
N VAL A 14 15.65 -12.76 20.24
CA VAL A 14 16.61 -13.82 20.57
C VAL A 14 16.41 -14.20 22.03
N ALA A 15 16.45 -15.51 22.32
CA ALA A 15 16.33 -16.00 23.69
C ALA A 15 17.33 -15.31 24.62
N GLY A 16 16.84 -14.80 25.75
CA GLY A 16 17.65 -14.10 26.75
C GLY A 16 17.88 -12.61 26.50
N LEU A 17 17.34 -12.03 25.41
CA LEU A 17 17.35 -10.58 25.18
C LEU A 17 15.93 -9.99 25.30
N PRO A 18 15.80 -8.71 25.73
CA PRO A 18 14.52 -8.02 25.71
C PRO A 18 13.93 -7.96 24.29
N ALA A 19 12.61 -8.16 24.21
CA ALA A 19 11.87 -8.04 22.96
C ALA A 19 12.06 -6.63 22.34
N PRO A 20 12.46 -6.50 21.07
CA PRO A 20 12.60 -5.20 20.43
C PRO A 20 11.22 -4.58 20.16
N GLY A 21 11.12 -3.26 20.36
CA GLY A 21 9.94 -2.51 19.94
C GLY A 21 9.93 -2.23 18.43
N TYR A 22 8.77 -1.91 17.86
CA TYR A 22 8.61 -1.70 16.40
C TYR A 22 9.53 -0.65 15.79
N ARG A 23 9.97 0.38 16.55
CA ARG A 23 10.94 1.38 16.06
C ARG A 23 12.33 0.76 15.84
N THR A 24 12.77 -0.10 16.75
CA THR A 24 14.05 -0.80 16.65
C THR A 24 14.03 -1.77 15.48
N ILE A 25 12.93 -2.53 15.33
CA ILE A 25 12.74 -3.46 14.22
C ILE A 25 12.74 -2.72 12.88
N ALA A 26 12.01 -1.60 12.79
CA ALA A 26 11.95 -0.75 11.61
C ALA A 26 13.33 -0.24 11.19
N ALA A 27 14.11 0.28 12.14
CA ALA A 27 15.47 0.74 11.87
C ALA A 27 16.39 -0.41 11.38
N TYR A 28 16.26 -1.59 11.97
CA TYR A 28 17.06 -2.76 11.59
C TYR A 28 16.68 -3.30 10.19
N CYS A 29 15.39 -3.31 9.86
CA CYS A 29 14.90 -3.84 8.58
C CYS A 29 14.90 -2.80 7.44
N GLY A 30 15.20 -1.52 7.73
CA GLY A 30 15.12 -0.45 6.73
C GLY A 30 13.68 -0.10 6.32
N LEU A 31 12.70 -0.31 7.20
CA LEU A 31 11.28 -0.09 6.95
C LEU A 31 10.72 1.05 7.79
N ASP A 32 9.53 1.50 7.43
CA ASP A 32 8.77 2.41 8.27
C ASP A 32 8.06 1.64 9.41
N ARG A 33 7.76 2.35 10.52
CA ARG A 33 7.12 1.76 11.70
C ARG A 33 5.71 1.21 11.42
N LYS A 34 4.91 1.82 10.53
CA LYS A 34 3.54 1.35 10.24
C LYS A 34 3.59 0.05 9.42
N THR A 35 4.61 -0.14 8.58
CA THR A 35 4.80 -1.37 7.81
C THR A 35 5.18 -2.54 8.70
N VAL A 36 6.14 -2.34 9.62
CA VAL A 36 6.46 -3.34 10.65
C VAL A 36 5.23 -3.72 11.47
N ARG A 37 4.51 -2.72 11.98
CA ARG A 37 3.29 -2.95 12.77
C ARG A 37 2.27 -3.77 11.97
N ARG A 38 2.03 -3.42 10.71
CA ARG A 38 1.07 -4.11 9.84
C ARG A 38 1.44 -5.58 9.63
N TYR A 39 2.71 -5.90 9.43
CA TYR A 39 3.16 -7.29 9.28
C TYR A 39 2.99 -8.09 10.57
N VAL A 40 3.35 -7.51 11.71
CA VAL A 40 3.20 -8.17 13.01
C VAL A 40 1.72 -8.41 13.33
N GLU A 41 0.85 -7.40 13.14
CA GLU A 41 -0.59 -7.55 13.37
C GLU A 41 -1.21 -8.62 12.46
N ALA A 42 -0.81 -8.67 11.18
CA ALA A 42 -1.25 -9.71 10.26
C ALA A 42 -0.74 -11.11 10.67
N ALA A 43 0.49 -11.23 11.14
CA ALA A 43 1.04 -12.49 11.63
C ALA A 43 0.33 -12.96 12.91
N GLN A 44 0.03 -12.04 13.83
CA GLN A 44 -0.75 -12.33 15.03
C GLN A 44 -2.17 -12.77 14.69
N ALA A 45 -2.81 -12.15 13.70
CA ALA A 45 -4.12 -12.56 13.20
C ALA A 45 -4.08 -13.96 12.55
N ALA A 46 -2.95 -14.33 11.94
CA ALA A 46 -2.69 -15.67 11.41
C ALA A 46 -2.25 -16.69 12.47
N GLY A 47 -2.16 -16.29 13.75
CA GLY A 47 -1.92 -17.18 14.89
C GLY A 47 -0.51 -17.13 15.48
N LEU A 48 0.43 -16.36 14.91
CA LEU A 48 1.78 -16.23 15.45
C LEU A 48 1.74 -15.52 16.82
N ARG A 49 2.35 -16.15 17.81
CA ARG A 49 2.48 -15.65 19.19
C ARG A 49 3.88 -15.14 19.45
N ARG A 50 4.00 -14.28 20.45
CA ARG A 50 5.29 -13.67 20.80
C ARG A 50 6.30 -14.69 21.34
N ASP A 51 5.81 -15.78 21.94
CA ASP A 51 6.62 -16.82 22.58
C ASP A 51 6.93 -18.00 21.65
N ASP A 52 6.47 -17.93 20.40
CA ASP A 52 6.78 -18.95 19.39
C ASP A 52 8.26 -18.90 19.00
N ASP A 53 8.78 -20.03 18.55
CA ASP A 53 10.13 -20.11 18.01
C ASP A 53 10.19 -19.66 16.54
N LEU A 54 11.41 -19.55 16.01
CA LEU A 54 11.63 -19.18 14.61
C LEU A 54 11.06 -20.21 13.61
N GLY A 55 10.81 -21.45 14.03
CA GLY A 55 10.19 -22.49 13.23
C GLY A 55 8.72 -22.20 12.91
N ALA A 56 8.03 -21.40 13.73
CA ALA A 56 6.68 -20.93 13.44
C ALA A 56 6.64 -19.93 12.26
N VAL A 57 7.78 -19.35 11.85
CA VAL A 57 7.89 -18.41 10.72
C VAL A 57 8.15 -19.18 9.41
N ASP A 58 7.26 -20.10 9.08
CA ASP A 58 7.31 -20.93 7.87
C ASP A 58 6.78 -20.22 6.61
N ASP A 59 6.90 -20.86 5.44
CA ASP A 59 6.41 -20.29 4.18
C ASP A 59 4.88 -20.10 4.16
N ALA A 60 4.12 -20.93 4.89
CA ALA A 60 2.67 -20.85 4.93
C ALA A 60 2.20 -19.60 5.70
N LEU A 61 2.78 -19.33 6.87
CA LEU A 61 2.56 -18.10 7.62
C LEU A 61 2.94 -16.88 6.79
N ILE A 62 4.11 -16.92 6.15
CA ILE A 62 4.57 -15.81 5.30
C ILE A 62 3.61 -15.55 4.14
N GLY A 63 3.04 -16.59 3.53
CA GLY A 63 1.99 -16.47 2.52
C GLY A 63 0.73 -15.80 3.06
N MET A 64 0.22 -16.24 4.21
CA MET A 64 -0.97 -15.64 4.85
C MET A 64 -0.76 -14.17 5.19
N VAL A 65 0.42 -13.81 5.72
CA VAL A 65 0.76 -12.41 6.01
C VAL A 65 0.86 -11.60 4.73
N ALA A 66 1.53 -12.13 3.71
CA ALA A 66 1.65 -11.45 2.41
C ALA A 66 0.27 -11.16 1.79
N ASP A 67 -0.65 -12.12 1.82
CA ASP A 67 -2.01 -11.96 1.32
C ASP A 67 -2.82 -10.95 2.14
N ALA A 68 -2.71 -10.99 3.47
CA ALA A 68 -3.42 -10.07 4.36
C ALA A 68 -2.96 -8.61 4.21
N VAL A 69 -1.68 -8.39 3.93
CA VAL A 69 -1.10 -7.04 3.81
C VAL A 69 -0.98 -6.57 2.38
N ARG A 70 -1.25 -7.45 1.42
CA ARG A 70 -1.41 -7.10 0.02
C ARG A 70 -2.44 -5.96 -0.04
N PRO A 71 -2.10 -4.81 -0.65
CA PRO A 71 -3.08 -3.76 -0.87
C PRO A 71 -4.26 -4.39 -1.62
N VAL A 72 -5.45 -4.38 -1.00
CA VAL A 72 -6.67 -4.78 -1.67
C VAL A 72 -6.89 -3.80 -2.81
N ARG A 73 -6.41 -4.18 -3.99
CA ARG A 73 -7.04 -3.79 -5.24
C ARG A 73 -7.98 -4.96 -5.52
N PRO A 74 -9.29 -4.82 -5.30
CA PRO A 74 -10.21 -5.68 -6.04
C PRO A 74 -9.85 -5.48 -7.51
N ASP A 75 -9.97 -6.50 -8.36
CA ASP A 75 -9.51 -6.56 -9.75
C ASP A 75 -10.17 -5.52 -10.69
N GLY A 76 -9.98 -4.24 -10.38
CA GLY A 76 -10.77 -3.11 -10.79
C GLY A 76 -10.16 -1.90 -10.09
N HIS A 77 -9.20 -1.28 -10.77
CA HIS A 77 -9.17 0.16 -10.91
C HIS A 77 -10.20 0.93 -10.06
N GLY A 78 -9.76 1.57 -8.96
CA GLY A 78 -10.69 2.28 -8.06
C GLY A 78 -11.41 3.46 -8.75
N ALA A 79 -12.40 4.07 -8.10
CA ALA A 79 -13.24 5.13 -8.68
C ALA A 79 -12.45 6.27 -9.38
N ALA A 80 -11.25 6.59 -8.92
CA ALA A 80 -10.38 7.55 -9.58
C ALA A 80 -9.89 7.07 -10.96
N TRP A 81 -9.59 5.79 -11.11
CA TRP A 81 -9.25 5.18 -12.39
C TRP A 81 -10.47 5.10 -13.32
N GLU A 82 -11.64 4.71 -12.83
CA GLU A 82 -12.88 4.73 -13.63
C GLU A 82 -13.16 6.12 -14.19
N GLN A 83 -12.94 7.17 -13.39
CA GLN A 83 -13.05 8.56 -13.86
C GLN A 83 -12.02 8.87 -14.95
N LEU A 84 -10.79 8.37 -14.83
CA LEU A 84 -9.72 8.61 -15.81
C LEU A 84 -9.94 7.89 -17.14
N LEU A 85 -10.62 6.74 -17.15
CA LEU A 85 -10.95 6.02 -18.40
C LEU A 85 -11.75 6.90 -19.37
N GLY A 86 -12.64 7.75 -18.87
CA GLY A 86 -13.38 8.71 -19.69
C GLY A 86 -12.51 9.79 -20.37
N PHE A 87 -11.23 9.91 -19.99
CA PHE A 87 -10.29 10.88 -20.53
C PHE A 87 -9.08 10.23 -21.23
N GLU A 88 -9.08 8.91 -21.47
CA GLU A 88 -7.92 8.18 -21.97
C GLU A 88 -7.35 8.76 -23.27
N GLU A 89 -8.20 9.02 -24.28
CA GLU A 89 -7.77 9.61 -25.55
C GLU A 89 -7.20 11.02 -25.36
N GLN A 90 -7.80 11.82 -24.49
CA GLN A 90 -7.38 13.19 -24.24
C GLN A 90 -6.06 13.25 -23.47
N ILE A 91 -5.89 12.37 -22.47
CA ILE A 91 -4.63 12.21 -21.73
C ILE A 91 -3.54 11.76 -22.70
N THR A 92 -3.82 10.78 -23.56
CA THR A 92 -2.88 10.32 -24.59
C THR A 92 -2.46 11.44 -25.52
N ALA A 93 -3.40 12.24 -26.02
CA ALA A 93 -3.10 13.39 -26.88
C ALA A 93 -2.23 14.44 -26.16
N TRP A 94 -2.48 14.70 -24.87
CA TRP A 94 -1.67 15.60 -24.06
C TRP A 94 -0.27 15.05 -23.76
N VAL A 95 -0.12 13.74 -23.57
CA VAL A 95 1.17 13.09 -23.34
C VAL A 95 2.02 13.07 -24.60
N VAL A 96 1.42 12.81 -25.77
CA VAL A 96 2.13 12.75 -27.04
C VAL A 96 2.41 14.15 -27.61
N GLY A 97 1.51 15.10 -27.39
CA GLY A 97 1.51 16.39 -28.07
C GLY A 97 1.07 16.24 -29.52
N THR A 98 0.04 16.99 -29.93
CA THR A 98 -0.55 16.89 -31.28
C THR A 98 -0.60 18.26 -31.96
N GLY A 99 -0.50 18.30 -33.30
CA GLY A 99 -0.77 19.51 -34.08
C GLY A 99 0.11 20.71 -33.75
N GLY A 100 1.40 20.50 -33.45
CA GLY A 100 2.36 21.57 -33.12
C GLY A 100 2.37 21.98 -31.64
N GLN A 101 1.56 21.35 -30.79
CA GLN A 101 1.60 21.54 -29.34
C GLN A 101 2.59 20.56 -28.69
N ARG A 102 3.39 21.05 -27.73
CA ARG A 102 4.31 20.20 -26.96
C ARG A 102 3.53 19.30 -25.98
N PRO A 103 4.07 18.11 -25.65
CA PRO A 103 3.61 17.29 -24.53
C PRO A 103 3.40 18.09 -23.25
N LEU A 104 2.34 17.77 -22.52
CA LEU A 104 2.06 18.33 -21.20
C LEU A 104 2.76 17.54 -20.10
N THR A 105 3.12 18.22 -19.02
CA THR A 105 3.57 17.56 -17.80
C THR A 105 2.39 16.90 -17.08
N VAL A 106 2.67 15.84 -16.32
CA VAL A 106 1.66 15.14 -15.51
C VAL A 106 0.90 16.10 -14.58
N THR A 107 1.60 17.08 -13.97
CA THR A 107 0.98 18.11 -13.12
C THR A 107 -0.02 18.98 -13.88
N LYS A 108 0.29 19.32 -15.14
CA LYS A 108 -0.61 20.11 -15.98
C LYS A 108 -1.83 19.30 -16.39
N ILE A 109 -1.64 18.04 -16.76
CA ILE A 109 -2.73 17.09 -17.07
C ILE A 109 -3.66 16.94 -15.86
N HIS A 110 -3.12 16.71 -14.66
CA HIS A 110 -3.92 16.65 -13.42
C HIS A 110 -4.75 17.92 -13.19
N THR A 111 -4.16 19.10 -13.42
CA THR A 111 -4.87 20.38 -13.29
C THR A 111 -6.01 20.52 -14.29
N LEU A 112 -5.82 20.06 -15.54
CA LEU A 112 -6.85 20.13 -16.57
C LEU A 112 -7.98 19.14 -16.31
N LEU A 113 -7.66 17.92 -15.88
CA LEU A 113 -8.63 16.91 -15.46
C LEU A 113 -9.49 17.40 -14.29
N ALA A 114 -8.90 18.03 -13.28
CA ALA A 114 -9.64 18.61 -12.17
C ALA A 114 -10.64 19.68 -12.60
N ARG A 115 -10.29 20.51 -13.60
CA ARG A 115 -11.21 21.52 -14.18
C ARG A 115 -12.37 20.90 -14.96
N GLN A 116 -12.18 19.70 -15.49
CA GLN A 116 -13.20 18.94 -16.20
C GLN A 116 -14.01 18.04 -15.25
N GLY A 117 -13.82 18.15 -13.93
CA GLY A 117 -14.57 17.42 -12.91
C GLY A 117 -13.98 16.06 -12.52
N CYS A 118 -12.86 15.65 -13.12
CA CYS A 118 -12.16 14.43 -12.72
C CYS A 118 -11.41 14.64 -11.39
N GLY A 119 -11.78 13.90 -10.34
CA GLY A 119 -11.23 14.05 -8.98
C GLY A 119 -12.10 14.87 -8.01
N ALA A 120 -13.24 15.40 -8.44
CA ALA A 120 -14.21 16.07 -7.57
C ALA A 120 -15.17 15.05 -6.92
N VAL A 121 -14.65 14.19 -6.03
CA VAL A 121 -15.50 13.46 -5.09
C VAL A 121 -15.79 14.36 -3.89
N SER A 122 -16.77 15.26 -4.05
CA SER A 122 -17.43 15.88 -2.90
C SER A 122 -18.16 14.80 -2.12
N ASN A 123 -17.52 14.31 -1.06
CA ASN A 123 -18.20 13.59 0.02
C ASN A 123 -19.15 14.57 0.73
N VAL A 124 -20.34 14.78 0.15
CA VAL A 124 -21.48 15.38 0.84
C VAL A 124 -22.70 14.57 0.41
N ALA A 125 -23.00 13.53 1.17
CA ALA A 125 -24.35 12.98 1.17
C ALA A 125 -25.28 14.08 1.73
N PRO A 126 -26.35 14.49 1.04
CA PRO A 126 -27.35 15.35 1.63
C PRO A 126 -28.14 14.51 2.64
N ILE A 127 -28.09 14.89 3.92
CA ILE A 127 -29.05 14.40 4.91
C ILE A 127 -30.40 14.97 4.47
N ARG A 128 -31.26 14.12 3.90
CA ARG A 128 -32.64 14.43 3.57
C ARG A 128 -33.54 13.97 4.72
N GLN A 129 -34.24 14.98 5.26
CA GLN A 129 -35.44 15.00 6.11
C GLN A 129 -35.32 14.44 7.52
#